data_AF-A0A0M3JCP7-F1
#
_entry.id   AF-A0A0M3JCP7-F1
#
_cell.length_a   1.000
_cell.length_b   1.000
_cell.length_c   1.000
_cell.angle_alpha   90.00
_cell.angle_beta   90.00
_cell.angle_gamma   90.00
#
_symmetry.space_group_name_H-M   'P 1'
#
loop_
_entity.id
_entity.type
_entity.pdbx_description
1 polymer ?
#
loop_
_entity_poly.entity_id
_entity_poly.type
_entity_poly.pdbx_seq_one_letter_code
_entity_poly.pdbx_strand_id
1 'polypeptide(L)'
;RERNFRTTCDNGRCSSSSTSRRSCSTTSRESCTNPCRRRCCSPGRSTSLSADPPEANVPVGGDLSTHLLRNPSGVRLAFKVKSTNNNTYRLKPVYGFVDAVGSSSIEITRTAGPPKEDKLVIQFKEAASDAADAAAIFREGAPLGDVPLPLRAT
;
A
#
# COMPACT_ATOMS: atom_id res chain seq x y z
N ARG A 1 -7.22 -49.74 34.41
CA ARG A 1 -6.26 -50.41 33.50
C ARG A 1 -6.00 -49.43 32.36
N GLU A 2 -4.90 -48.70 32.53
CA GLU A 2 -4.43 -47.56 31.73
C GLU A 2 -4.13 -47.96 30.28
N ARG A 3 -4.57 -47.16 29.30
CA ARG A 3 -4.01 -47.19 27.94
C ARG A 3 -3.73 -45.78 27.45
N ASN A 4 -2.50 -45.36 27.68
CA ASN A 4 -1.81 -44.26 27.01
C ASN A 4 -1.91 -44.44 25.49
N PHE A 5 -2.52 -43.49 24.78
CA PHE A 5 -2.37 -43.36 23.34
C PHE A 5 -1.53 -42.12 23.06
N ARG A 6 -0.25 -42.36 22.75
CA ARG A 6 0.61 -41.40 22.05
C ARG A 6 0.04 -41.20 20.66
N THR A 7 -0.35 -39.98 20.32
CA THR A 7 -0.67 -39.61 18.94
C THR A 7 0.53 -38.86 18.36
N THR A 8 1.37 -39.59 17.63
CA THR A 8 2.33 -39.01 16.70
C THR A 8 1.58 -38.56 15.44
N CYS A 9 1.71 -37.29 15.07
CA CYS A 9 1.18 -36.76 13.82
C CYS A 9 2.27 -36.91 12.74
N ASP A 10 2.19 -37.96 11.94
CA ASP A 10 2.97 -38.12 10.72
C ASP A 10 2.07 -37.82 9.50
N ASN A 11 2.57 -36.97 8.60
CA ASN A 11 2.07 -36.74 7.24
C ASN A 11 0.58 -36.38 7.04
N GLY A 12 0.17 -35.25 7.63
CA GLY A 12 -0.54 -34.20 6.88
C GLY A 12 -1.82 -34.56 6.12
N ARG A 13 -2.57 -35.59 6.50
CA ARG A 13 -3.89 -35.89 5.93
C ARG A 13 -4.95 -36.02 7.01
N CYS A 14 -5.70 -34.94 7.22
CA CYS A 14 -6.97 -35.00 7.93
C CYS A 14 -8.03 -35.60 7.00
N SER A 15 -8.21 -36.92 7.10
CA SER A 15 -9.44 -37.59 6.70
C SER A 15 -10.30 -37.72 7.95
N SER A 16 -11.44 -37.03 8.01
CA SER A 16 -12.43 -37.31 9.05
C SER A 16 -13.83 -37.24 8.48
N SER A 17 -14.35 -38.44 8.26
CA SER A 17 -15.75 -38.82 8.33
C SER A 17 -16.41 -38.26 9.59
N SER A 18 -17.63 -37.75 9.40
CA SER A 18 -18.69 -37.41 10.36
C SER A 18 -18.61 -38.16 11.70
N THR A 19 -18.93 -37.59 12.86
CA THR A 19 -20.30 -37.22 13.29
C THR A 19 -20.24 -36.65 14.72
N SER A 20 -20.78 -35.46 15.00
CA SER A 20 -21.51 -35.22 16.26
C SER A 20 -22.17 -33.84 16.30
N ARG A 21 -23.46 -33.89 16.63
CA ARG A 21 -24.44 -32.80 16.59
C ARG A 21 -24.39 -31.99 17.89
N ARG A 22 -24.45 -30.67 17.80
CA ARG A 22 -25.09 -29.80 18.81
C ARG A 22 -25.93 -28.73 18.10
N SER A 23 -27.07 -28.45 18.70
CA SER A 23 -28.32 -28.04 18.07
C SER A 23 -28.61 -26.53 18.20
N CYS A 24 -29.61 -26.08 17.40
CA CYS A 24 -30.48 -24.89 17.50
C CYS A 24 -29.82 -23.49 17.43
N SER A 25 -30.31 -22.47 16.71
CA SER A 25 -31.67 -22.18 16.20
C SER A 25 -31.63 -21.13 15.05
N THR A 26 -32.61 -21.24 14.14
CA THR A 26 -33.22 -20.25 13.21
C THR A 26 -32.84 -18.78 13.47
N THR A 27 -32.51 -17.90 12.52
CA THR A 27 -33.06 -17.55 11.18
C THR A 27 -32.10 -16.44 10.71
N SER A 28 -31.33 -16.55 9.64
CA SER A 28 -31.69 -16.17 8.26
C SER A 28 -30.47 -16.48 7.37
N ARG A 29 -30.76 -16.94 6.15
CA ARG A 29 -29.77 -17.37 5.16
C ARG A 29 -28.97 -16.18 4.63
N GLU A 30 -27.70 -16.09 5.02
CA GLU A 30 -26.66 -15.70 4.07
C GLU A 30 -25.62 -16.82 4.06
N SER A 31 -25.50 -17.41 2.88
CA SER A 31 -24.65 -18.53 2.52
C SER A 31 -23.27 -18.43 3.14
N CYS A 32 -22.94 -19.40 4.01
CA CYS A 32 -21.59 -19.71 4.42
C CYS A 32 -20.79 -20.23 3.20
N THR A 33 -20.40 -19.35 2.29
CA THR A 33 -19.31 -19.58 1.34
C THR A 33 -17.99 -19.25 2.01
N ASN A 34 -17.52 -20.15 2.85
CA ASN A 34 -16.09 -20.33 3.07
C ASN A 34 -15.83 -21.83 3.16
N PRO A 35 -14.97 -22.32 2.26
CA PRO A 35 -13.63 -22.57 2.74
C PRO A 35 -12.61 -21.95 1.80
N CYS A 36 -11.61 -21.30 2.38
CA CYS A 36 -10.27 -21.12 1.81
C CYS A 36 -10.24 -21.01 0.28
N ARG A 37 -10.73 -19.88 -0.27
CA ARG A 37 -10.13 -19.39 -1.51
C ARG A 37 -8.69 -19.00 -1.16
N ARG A 38 -7.81 -20.01 -1.13
CA ARG A 38 -6.50 -19.90 -1.74
C ARG A 38 -6.79 -19.42 -3.16
N ARG A 39 -6.92 -18.10 -3.30
CA ARG A 39 -6.43 -17.43 -4.49
C ARG A 39 -5.10 -18.11 -4.73
N CYS A 40 -4.95 -18.67 -5.91
CA CYS A 40 -3.69 -18.64 -6.59
C CYS A 40 -3.22 -17.19 -6.44
N CYS A 41 -2.47 -16.91 -5.37
CA CYS A 41 -1.64 -15.75 -5.27
C CYS A 41 -0.63 -16.03 -6.37
N SER A 42 -0.96 -15.55 -7.57
CA SER A 42 0.06 -15.10 -8.48
C SER A 42 1.13 -14.42 -7.62
N PRO A 43 2.41 -14.76 -7.73
CA PRO A 43 3.45 -13.94 -7.11
C PRO A 43 3.60 -12.63 -7.91
N GLY A 44 2.49 -11.96 -8.21
CA GLY A 44 2.45 -10.54 -8.47
C GLY A 44 2.54 -9.91 -7.10
N ARG A 45 3.77 -9.65 -6.65
CA ARG A 45 4.08 -8.89 -5.44
C ARG A 45 3.32 -7.57 -5.54
N SER A 46 2.11 -7.51 -4.98
CA SER A 46 1.25 -6.33 -5.05
C SER A 46 1.80 -5.31 -4.06
N THR A 47 2.91 -4.68 -4.44
CA THR A 47 3.47 -3.56 -3.72
C THR A 47 2.48 -2.42 -3.85
N SER A 48 1.89 -2.00 -2.73
CA SER A 48 0.99 -0.86 -2.67
C SER A 48 1.65 0.24 -1.86
N LEU A 49 1.39 1.49 -2.24
CA LEU A 49 1.81 2.68 -1.51
C LEU A 49 0.55 3.43 -1.09
N SER A 50 0.53 3.96 0.13
CA SER A 50 -0.56 4.80 0.63
C SER A 50 -0.01 6.14 1.07
N ALA A 51 -0.73 7.23 0.77
CA ALA A 51 -0.38 8.57 1.22
C ALA A 51 -1.36 9.00 2.33
N ASP A 52 -0.82 9.52 3.43
CA ASP A 52 -1.59 10.02 4.57
C ASP A 52 -1.12 11.45 4.91
N PRO A 53 -2.00 12.47 4.86
CA PRO A 53 -3.39 12.42 4.43
C PRO A 53 -3.53 12.13 2.92
N PRO A 54 -4.65 11.52 2.48
CA PRO A 54 -4.90 11.18 1.08
C PRO A 54 -5.29 12.39 0.22
N GLU A 55 -5.54 13.54 0.84
CA GLU A 55 -5.79 14.81 0.16
C GLU A 55 -4.95 15.89 0.86
N ALA A 56 -4.40 16.84 0.10
CA ALA A 56 -3.79 18.02 0.69
C ALA A 56 -4.70 19.23 0.51
N ASN A 57 -4.91 19.97 1.59
CA ASN A 57 -5.51 21.29 1.53
C ASN A 57 -4.46 22.33 1.89
N VAL A 58 -4.19 23.28 0.99
CA VAL A 58 -3.17 24.33 1.18
C VAL A 58 -3.76 25.70 0.87
N PRO A 59 -3.70 26.68 1.78
CA PRO A 59 -4.27 28.01 1.54
C PRO A 59 -3.58 28.77 0.40
N VAL A 60 -4.30 29.70 -0.24
CA VAL A 60 -3.76 30.61 -1.28
C VAL A 60 -2.61 31.50 -0.80
N GLY A 61 -2.51 31.73 0.51
CA GLY A 61 -1.43 32.50 1.14
C GLY A 61 -0.06 31.83 1.07
N GLY A 62 0.00 30.58 0.64
CA GLY A 62 1.22 29.77 0.63
C GLY A 62 1.43 29.08 1.97
N ASP A 63 1.56 27.76 1.94
CA ASP A 63 1.71 26.92 3.12
C ASP A 63 2.52 25.67 2.78
N LEU A 64 2.94 24.95 3.80
CA LEU A 64 3.66 23.69 3.67
C LEU A 64 2.75 22.55 4.15
N SER A 65 2.43 21.65 3.23
CA SER A 65 1.69 20.42 3.55
C SER A 65 2.64 19.23 3.54
N THR A 66 2.63 18.47 4.63
CA THR A 66 3.46 17.27 4.77
C THR A 66 2.58 16.03 4.60
N HIS A 67 2.96 15.14 3.69
CA HIS A 67 2.29 13.86 3.50
C HIS A 67 3.24 12.72 3.81
N LEU A 68 2.72 11.70 4.47
CA LEU A 68 3.42 10.48 4.81
C LEU A 68 3.07 9.39 3.79
N LEU A 69 4.05 8.97 3.03
CA LEU A 69 3.97 7.82 2.13
C LEU A 69 4.30 6.57 2.94
N ARG A 70 3.31 5.74 3.20
CA ARG A 70 3.45 4.47 3.91
C ARG A 70 3.58 3.32 2.92
N ASN A 71 4.64 2.54 3.07
CA ASN A 71 4.88 1.33 2.31
C ASN A 71 4.57 0.10 3.17
N PRO A 72 3.39 -0.54 3.05
CA PRO A 72 3.09 -1.81 3.70
C PRO A 72 3.91 -3.00 3.15
N SER A 73 4.64 -2.81 2.05
CA SER A 73 5.34 -3.89 1.37
C SER A 73 6.67 -4.21 2.08
N GLY A 74 7.03 -5.49 2.16
CA GLY A 74 8.27 -5.96 2.81
C GLY A 74 9.55 -5.70 2.01
N VAL A 75 9.56 -4.68 1.15
CA VAL A 75 10.51 -4.52 0.04
C VAL A 75 10.73 -3.04 -0.22
N ARG A 76 11.96 -2.65 -0.59
CA ARG A 76 12.32 -1.26 -0.84
C ARG A 76 11.65 -0.75 -2.11
N LEU A 77 10.95 0.38 -2.01
CA LEU A 77 10.27 1.02 -3.13
C LEU A 77 10.94 2.34 -3.45
N ALA A 78 11.09 2.65 -4.73
CA ALA A 78 11.46 3.98 -5.18
C ALA A 78 10.20 4.72 -5.62
N PHE A 79 10.06 5.97 -5.21
CA PHE A 79 8.93 6.82 -5.58
C PHE A 79 9.39 8.05 -6.37
N LYS A 80 8.49 8.53 -7.23
CA LYS A 80 8.63 9.73 -8.03
C LYS A 80 7.32 10.51 -7.93
N VAL A 81 7.39 11.73 -7.42
CA VAL A 81 6.23 12.61 -7.35
C VAL A 81 6.17 13.46 -8.62
N LYS A 82 5.01 13.48 -9.28
CA LYS A 82 4.73 14.35 -10.43
C LYS A 82 3.59 15.30 -10.07
N SER A 83 3.78 16.59 -10.25
CA SER A 83 2.71 17.58 -10.16
C SER A 83 2.17 17.94 -11.54
N THR A 84 0.88 18.23 -11.59
CA THR A 84 0.25 18.88 -12.75
C THR A 84 0.68 20.33 -12.92
N ASN A 85 1.07 21.00 -11.83
CA ASN A 85 1.55 22.37 -11.85
C ASN A 85 2.82 22.48 -11.01
N ASN A 86 3.95 22.78 -11.67
CA ASN A 86 5.25 22.93 -11.03
C ASN A 86 5.65 24.40 -10.81
N ASN A 87 4.87 25.35 -11.34
CA ASN A 87 5.20 26.77 -11.20
C ASN A 87 4.92 27.25 -9.78
N THR A 88 3.75 26.89 -9.23
CA THR A 88 3.28 27.32 -7.90
C THR A 88 3.64 26.37 -6.77
N TYR A 89 3.93 25.10 -7.07
CA TYR A 89 4.27 24.09 -6.06
C TYR A 89 5.75 23.76 -6.09
N ARG A 90 6.32 23.57 -4.90
CA ARG A 90 7.67 23.01 -4.69
C ARG A 90 7.51 21.73 -3.88
N LEU A 91 8.09 20.65 -4.39
CA LEU A 91 8.03 19.33 -3.77
C LEU A 91 9.42 18.96 -3.29
N LYS A 92 9.54 18.51 -2.05
CA LYS A 92 10.78 17.98 -1.49
C LYS A 92 10.49 16.76 -0.62
N PRO A 93 11.05 15.58 -0.91
CA PRO A 93 11.84 15.19 -2.09
C PRO A 93 10.96 14.85 -3.32
N VAL A 94 11.46 15.10 -4.54
CA VAL A 94 10.79 14.69 -5.80
C VAL A 94 11.04 13.21 -6.11
N TYR A 95 12.23 12.75 -5.78
CA TYR A 95 12.67 11.37 -5.91
C TYR A 95 13.16 10.89 -4.56
N GLY A 96 12.77 9.68 -4.19
CA GLY A 96 13.23 9.09 -2.95
C GLY A 96 13.00 7.59 -2.93
N PHE A 97 13.42 6.99 -1.82
CA PHE A 97 13.21 5.59 -1.53
C PHE A 97 12.41 5.48 -0.23
N VAL A 98 11.51 4.52 -0.20
CA VAL A 98 10.81 4.06 1.00
C VAL A 98 11.34 2.68 1.32
N ASP A 99 11.84 2.49 2.54
CA ASP A 99 12.28 1.18 2.99
C ASP A 99 11.12 0.19 3.14
N ALA A 100 11.48 -1.08 3.27
CA ALA A 100 10.53 -2.16 3.53
C ALA A 100 9.75 -1.89 4.82
N VAL A 101 8.42 -1.91 4.76
CA VAL A 101 7.53 -1.63 5.92
C VAL A 101 7.77 -0.22 6.51
N GLY A 102 8.40 0.66 5.74
CA GLY A 102 8.77 2.01 6.16
C GLY A 102 7.75 3.08 5.76
N SER A 103 8.08 4.31 6.10
CA SER A 103 7.34 5.49 5.67
C SER A 103 8.29 6.62 5.28
N SER A 104 7.90 7.42 4.29
CA SER A 104 8.66 8.59 3.85
C SER A 104 7.77 9.82 3.83
N SER A 105 8.23 10.92 4.43
CA SER A 105 7.53 12.20 4.35
C SER A 105 7.88 12.94 3.06
N ILE A 106 6.87 13.56 2.45
CA ILE A 106 7.02 14.50 1.35
C ILE A 106 6.45 15.86 1.78
N GLU A 107 7.23 16.91 1.55
CA GLU A 107 6.86 18.29 1.83
C GLU A 107 6.42 18.95 0.53
N ILE A 108 5.23 19.53 0.57
CA ILE A 108 4.59 20.24 -0.53
C ILE A 108 4.48 21.69 -0.10
N THR A 109 5.35 22.54 -0.61
CA THR A 109 5.28 23.99 -0.39
C THR A 109 4.50 24.62 -1.53
N ARG A 110 3.36 25.24 -1.21
CA ARG A 110 2.63 26.09 -2.14
C ARG A 110 3.12 27.53 -2.01
N THR A 111 3.39 28.17 -3.15
CA THR A 111 3.69 29.60 -3.21
C THR A 111 2.38 30.39 -3.34
N ALA A 112 2.35 31.62 -2.83
CA ALA A 112 1.20 32.50 -3.00
C ALA A 112 0.78 32.62 -4.47
N GLY A 113 -0.49 32.37 -4.75
CA GLY A 113 -1.01 32.29 -6.12
C GLY A 113 -2.52 32.09 -6.16
N PRO A 114 -3.12 32.08 -7.37
CA PRO A 114 -4.56 31.94 -7.52
C PRO A 114 -5.07 30.60 -6.96
N PRO A 115 -6.32 30.57 -6.45
CA PRO A 115 -6.96 29.33 -6.01
C PRO A 115 -7.10 28.39 -7.20
N LYS A 116 -6.60 27.17 -7.07
CA LYS A 116 -6.61 26.19 -8.15
C LYS A 116 -6.61 24.78 -7.59
N GLU A 117 -7.41 23.90 -8.17
CA GLU A 117 -7.34 22.48 -7.85
C GLU A 117 -6.31 21.81 -8.78
N ASP A 118 -5.35 21.14 -8.17
CA ASP A 118 -4.28 20.43 -8.86
C ASP A 118 -4.28 18.96 -8.41
N LYS A 119 -3.59 18.11 -9.17
CA LYS A 119 -3.35 16.71 -8.79
C LYS A 119 -1.86 16.41 -8.76
N LEU A 120 -1.43 15.73 -7.71
CA LEU A 120 -0.15 15.06 -7.64
C LEU A 120 -0.33 13.59 -8.00
N VAL A 121 0.66 13.03 -8.68
CA VAL A 121 0.69 11.61 -9.04
C VAL A 121 2.01 11.06 -8.53
N ILE A 122 1.93 10.20 -7.52
CA ILE A 122 3.10 9.54 -6.93
C ILE A 122 3.26 8.20 -7.62
N GLN A 123 4.23 8.09 -8.53
CA GLN A 123 4.57 6.85 -9.18
C GLN A 123 5.57 6.08 -8.32
N PHE A 124 5.33 4.81 -8.09
CA PHE A 124 6.22 3.97 -7.31
C PHE A 124 6.63 2.73 -8.07
N LYS A 125 7.74 2.13 -7.66
CA LYS A 125 8.27 0.90 -8.24
C LYS A 125 9.16 0.19 -7.24
N GLU A 126 9.51 -1.03 -7.60
CA GLU A 126 10.45 -1.85 -6.85
C GLU A 126 11.88 -1.38 -7.13
N ALA A 127 12.65 -1.16 -6.07
CA ALA A 127 14.07 -0.85 -6.17
C ALA A 127 14.87 -1.97 -5.52
N ALA A 128 15.97 -2.36 -6.17
CA ALA A 128 16.97 -3.20 -5.52
C ALA A 128 17.58 -2.43 -4.33
N SER A 129 17.96 -3.15 -3.28
CA SER A 129 18.61 -2.56 -2.10
C SER A 129 19.90 -1.82 -2.47
N ASP A 130 20.59 -2.28 -3.53
CA ASP A 130 21.87 -1.77 -4.03
C ASP A 130 21.75 -0.53 -4.93
N ALA A 131 20.53 -0.11 -5.28
CA ALA A 131 20.34 1.02 -6.16
C ALA A 131 20.49 2.35 -5.38
N ALA A 132 21.50 3.14 -5.73
CA ALA A 132 21.73 4.47 -5.18
C ALA A 132 20.80 5.53 -5.78
N ASP A 133 20.38 5.36 -7.05
CA ASP A 133 19.66 6.38 -7.82
C ASP A 133 18.22 5.98 -8.14
N ALA A 134 17.26 6.57 -7.45
CA ALA A 134 15.83 6.34 -7.71
C ALA A 134 15.47 6.75 -9.15
N ALA A 135 16.08 7.80 -9.67
CA ALA A 135 15.86 8.32 -11.01
C ALA A 135 16.33 7.36 -12.11
N ALA A 136 17.48 6.69 -11.94
CA ALA A 136 18.01 5.74 -12.91
C ALA A 136 17.06 4.55 -13.12
N ILE A 137 16.58 3.97 -12.02
CA ILE A 137 15.61 2.86 -12.06
C ILE A 137 14.31 3.31 -12.78
N PHE A 138 13.97 4.62 -12.81
CA PHE A 138 12.71 5.13 -13.40
C PHE A 138 12.88 5.37 -14.91
N ARG A 139 14.13 5.39 -15.39
CA ARG A 139 14.46 5.41 -16.81
C ARG A 139 14.48 4.00 -17.41
N GLU A 140 14.92 3.02 -16.61
CA GLU A 140 15.13 1.64 -17.08
C GLU A 140 13.87 0.76 -16.93
N GLY A 141 13.01 1.04 -15.95
CA GLY A 141 11.83 0.22 -15.66
C GLY A 141 10.50 0.97 -15.76
N ALA A 142 9.44 0.24 -16.11
CA ALA A 142 8.06 0.73 -16.01
C ALA A 142 7.66 0.90 -14.53
N PRO A 143 6.87 1.94 -14.17
CA PRO A 143 6.35 2.10 -12.82
C PRO A 143 5.43 0.92 -12.47
N LEU A 144 5.49 0.46 -11.23
CA LEU A 144 4.63 -0.62 -10.76
C LEU A 144 3.19 -0.14 -10.56
N GLY A 145 3.04 1.11 -10.10
CA GLY A 145 1.76 1.77 -9.98
C GLY A 145 1.91 3.26 -9.71
N ASP A 146 0.76 3.92 -9.62
CA ASP A 146 0.66 5.32 -9.27
C ASP A 146 -0.46 5.57 -8.25
N VAL A 147 -0.22 6.56 -7.39
CA VAL A 147 -1.17 7.03 -6.38
C VAL A 147 -1.51 8.49 -6.69
N PRO A 148 -2.72 8.79 -7.15
CA PRO A 148 -3.17 10.16 -7.29
C PRO A 148 -3.45 10.76 -5.91
N LEU A 149 -2.87 11.92 -5.65
CA LEU A 149 -3.09 12.72 -4.45
C LEU A 149 -3.70 14.07 -4.89
N PRO A 150 -5.01 14.28 -4.68
CA PRO A 150 -5.65 15.56 -4.99
C PRO A 150 -5.11 16.68 -4.09
N LEU A 151 -4.83 17.83 -4.71
CA LEU A 151 -4.42 19.06 -4.04
C LEU A 151 -5.53 20.10 -4.20
N ARG A 152 -6.14 20.47 -3.08
CA ARG A 152 -7.10 21.56 -3.00
C ARG A 152 -6.41 22.80 -2.48
N ALA A 153 -6.64 23.90 -3.18
CA ALA A 153 -5.89 25.10 -2.97
C ALA A 153 -6.85 26.29 -2.88
N THR A 154 -7.41 26.46 -1.68
CA THR A 154 -8.49 27.41 -1.36
C THR A 154 -8.02 28.70 -0.71
#